data_AF-A0A168PU96-F1
#
_entry.id   AF-A0A168PU96-F1
#
_cell.length_a   1.000
_cell.length_b   1.000
_cell.length_c   1.000
_cell.angle_alpha   90.00
_cell.angle_beta   90.00
_cell.angle_gamma   90.00
#
_symmetry.space_group_name_H-M   'P 1'
#
loop_
_entity.id
_entity.type
_entity.pdbx_description
1 polymer ?
#
loop_
_entity_poly.entity_id
_entity_poly.type
_entity_poly.pdbx_seq_one_letter_code
_entity_poly.pdbx_strand_id
1 'polypeptide(L)'
;MSYSDQSLAVVKFPKHFLSYVLSLIGLKRVLTPAAIDTDLSGASTSSTCSSSISSAFTTISHSSTSASSHNPTTDDDDWDSNRHKAVLSFTTDNYPQMSLAWVQAYTKSLVQLDDHLRPTDRFSQTHAITATLHKLVRRCTDHFTDHTALLALLSIADHCLATPSHELCQHLFYRAKLGRLLVLEMTSVVKRTPPTTIDTTDDWIVLLERVCSALAKLDPTWVHVADYQWLVDHVKFL
;
A
#
# COMPACT_ATOMS: atom_id res chain seq x y z
N MET A 1 -19.93 -55.91 -8.45
CA MET A 1 -19.06 -54.72 -8.57
C MET A 1 -19.23 -53.91 -7.30
N SER A 2 -18.27 -54.02 -6.37
CA SER A 2 -18.30 -53.33 -5.07
C SER A 2 -17.35 -52.14 -5.14
N TYR A 3 -17.84 -50.95 -4.80
CA TYR A 3 -17.05 -49.74 -4.66
C TYR A 3 -16.39 -49.74 -3.28
N SER A 4 -15.06 -49.72 -3.26
CA SER A 4 -14.26 -49.60 -2.04
C SER A 4 -14.21 -48.14 -1.59
N ASP A 5 -14.60 -47.91 -0.33
CA ASP A 5 -14.38 -46.69 0.45
C ASP A 5 -12.91 -46.25 0.39
N GLN A 6 -12.65 -45.07 -0.17
CA GLN A 6 -11.37 -44.37 0.01
C GLN A 6 -11.51 -43.37 1.15
N SER A 7 -11.04 -43.80 2.32
CA SER A 7 -10.84 -42.97 3.51
C SER A 7 -9.78 -41.90 3.25
N LEU A 8 -10.19 -40.63 3.23
CA LEU A 8 -9.31 -39.46 3.13
C LEU A 8 -8.45 -39.36 4.39
N ALA A 9 -7.17 -39.67 4.26
CA ALA A 9 -6.20 -39.51 5.32
C ALA A 9 -6.03 -38.02 5.67
N VAL A 10 -6.39 -37.65 6.90
CA VAL A 10 -6.15 -36.31 7.46
C VAL A 10 -4.64 -36.11 7.62
N VAL A 11 -4.03 -35.38 6.69
CA VAL A 11 -2.62 -34.99 6.76
C VAL A 11 -2.45 -33.96 7.87
N LYS A 12 -1.91 -34.39 9.01
CA LYS A 12 -1.54 -33.49 10.11
C LYS A 12 -0.28 -32.72 9.72
N PHE A 13 -0.42 -31.44 9.42
CA PHE A 13 0.72 -30.55 9.21
C PHE A 13 1.40 -30.20 10.55
N PRO A 14 2.74 -30.10 10.58
CA PRO A 14 3.47 -29.65 11.78
C PRO A 14 3.07 -28.21 12.13
N LYS A 15 2.80 -27.93 13.41
CA LYS A 15 2.41 -26.59 13.91
C LYS A 15 3.40 -25.47 13.53
N HIS A 16 4.64 -25.82 13.22
CA HIS A 16 5.69 -24.88 12.83
C HIS A 16 5.66 -24.50 11.34
N PHE A 17 4.97 -25.27 10.49
CA PHE A 17 4.87 -24.98 9.06
C PHE A 17 4.06 -23.71 8.81
N LEU A 18 2.93 -23.56 9.50
CA LEU A 18 2.10 -22.35 9.39
C LEU A 18 2.85 -21.10 9.90
N SER A 19 3.58 -21.22 11.00
CA SER A 19 4.41 -20.13 11.53
C SER A 19 5.54 -19.73 10.57
N TYR A 20 6.11 -20.70 9.84
CA TYR A 20 7.13 -20.45 8.82
C TYR A 20 6.55 -19.75 7.58
N VAL A 21 5.39 -20.20 7.09
CA VAL A 21 4.68 -19.58 5.95
C VAL A 21 4.26 -18.14 6.30
N LEU A 22 3.72 -17.92 7.50
CA LEU A 22 3.37 -16.57 7.98
C LEU A 22 4.60 -15.67 8.19
N SER A 23 5.75 -16.25 8.54
CA SER A 23 7.02 -15.53 8.65
C SER A 23 7.59 -15.13 7.27
N LEU A 24 7.35 -15.92 6.22
CA LEU A 24 7.75 -15.59 4.84
C LEU A 24 6.92 -14.44 4.26
N ILE A 25 5.67 -14.27 4.72
CA ILE A 25 4.75 -13.21 4.28
C ILE A 25 4.97 -11.89 5.06
N GLY A 26 5.88 -11.85 6.03
CA GLY A 26 6.20 -10.61 6.76
C GLY A 26 5.15 -10.16 7.79
N LEU A 27 4.18 -11.02 8.13
CA LEU A 27 3.08 -10.73 9.07
C LEU A 27 3.49 -10.69 10.56
N LYS A 28 4.79 -10.74 10.87
CA LYS A 28 5.29 -10.87 12.25
C LYS A 28 5.11 -9.64 13.16
N ARG A 29 4.59 -8.51 12.65
CA ARG A 29 4.50 -7.25 13.42
C ARG A 29 3.23 -7.06 14.26
N VAL A 30 2.25 -7.96 14.24
CA VAL A 30 0.93 -7.69 14.86
C VAL A 30 0.67 -8.38 16.21
N LEU A 31 1.55 -9.26 16.69
CA LEU A 31 1.35 -9.94 17.97
C LEU A 31 2.45 -9.58 18.98
N THR A 32 2.40 -8.35 19.48
CA THR A 32 2.99 -8.02 20.79
C THR A 32 1.86 -7.53 21.70
N PRO A 33 1.54 -8.24 22.79
CA PRO A 33 0.57 -7.76 23.77
C PRO A 33 1.17 -6.56 24.50
N ALA A 34 0.51 -5.40 24.41
CA ALA A 34 0.85 -4.22 25.17
C ALA A 34 0.59 -4.47 26.65
N ALA A 35 1.63 -4.33 27.46
CA ALA A 35 1.53 -4.27 28.91
C ALA A 35 0.71 -3.05 29.32
N ILE A 36 -0.29 -3.29 30.17
CA ILE A 36 -1.07 -2.25 30.84
C ILE A 36 -0.27 -1.84 32.07
N ASP A 37 0.34 -0.67 32.05
CA ASP A 37 0.74 0.03 33.28
C ASP A 37 -0.20 1.21 33.49
N THR A 38 -0.81 1.17 34.67
CA THR A 38 -1.77 2.12 35.20
C THR A 38 -0.97 3.06 36.07
N ASP A 39 -0.99 4.36 35.79
CA ASP A 39 -0.65 5.34 36.83
C ASP A 39 -1.49 6.61 36.69
N LEU A 40 -2.07 6.97 37.84
CA LEU A 40 -2.95 8.09 38.09
C LEU A 40 -2.27 9.04 39.07
N SER A 41 -2.61 10.32 38.92
CA SER A 41 -2.47 11.45 39.87
C SER A 41 -1.30 12.40 39.69
N GLY A 42 -1.63 13.70 39.69
CA GLY A 42 -0.70 14.82 39.77
C GLY A 42 -1.35 16.12 39.32
N ALA A 43 -1.65 16.99 40.29
CA ALA A 43 -2.57 18.12 40.19
C ALA A 43 -1.99 19.41 39.56
N SER A 44 -2.93 20.26 39.08
CA SER A 44 -3.00 21.73 39.11
C SER A 44 -1.76 22.59 38.79
N THR A 45 -1.86 23.51 37.83
CA THR A 45 -2.15 24.95 38.05
C THR A 45 -1.97 25.78 36.77
N SER A 46 -2.78 26.82 36.69
CA SER A 46 -2.79 27.94 35.75
C SER A 46 -1.45 28.66 35.56
N SER A 47 -1.16 29.14 34.36
CA SER A 47 -0.78 30.56 34.15
C SER A 47 -0.85 30.99 32.69
N THR A 48 -1.34 32.21 32.54
CA THR A 48 -1.48 33.00 31.32
C THR A 48 -0.20 33.78 31.07
N CYS A 49 0.31 33.83 29.84
CA CYS A 49 0.90 35.06 29.30
C CYS A 49 1.03 35.02 27.77
N SER A 50 0.49 36.07 27.17
CA SER A 50 0.64 36.48 25.78
C SER A 50 2.06 36.95 25.51
N SER A 51 2.59 36.71 24.31
CA SER A 51 3.62 37.57 23.73
C SER A 51 3.56 37.51 22.21
N SER A 52 3.23 38.65 21.63
CA SER A 52 3.31 38.97 20.22
C SER A 52 4.75 38.90 19.74
N ILE A 53 5.00 38.25 18.61
CA ILE A 53 6.29 38.30 17.91
C ILE A 53 6.13 39.21 16.70
N SER A 54 6.75 40.38 16.79
CA SER A 54 6.95 41.31 15.69
C SER A 54 7.79 40.66 14.58
N SER A 55 7.24 40.62 13.37
CA SER A 55 7.98 40.29 12.16
C SER A 55 8.77 41.51 11.68
N ALA A 56 10.10 41.44 11.84
CA ALA A 56 11.02 42.34 11.17
C ALA A 56 11.15 41.92 9.70
N PHE A 57 10.91 42.87 8.80
CA PHE A 57 11.18 42.76 7.37
C PHE A 57 12.70 42.88 7.17
N THR A 58 13.37 41.79 6.81
CA THR A 58 14.79 41.84 6.39
C THR A 58 14.87 41.67 4.88
N THR A 59 15.10 42.80 4.21
CA THR A 59 15.55 42.87 2.82
C THR A 59 16.92 42.19 2.72
N ILE A 60 17.05 41.13 1.92
CA ILE A 60 18.35 40.61 1.51
C ILE A 60 18.45 40.68 0.00
N SER A 61 19.38 41.54 -0.41
CA SER A 61 19.74 41.89 -1.77
C SER A 61 20.35 40.73 -2.54
N HIS A 62 20.12 40.81 -3.85
CA HIS A 62 20.72 39.99 -4.88
C HIS A 62 22.25 40.20 -4.94
N SER A 63 23.01 39.12 -4.86
CA SER A 63 24.41 39.07 -5.29
C SER A 63 24.58 37.88 -6.22
N SER A 64 24.57 38.17 -7.52
CA SER A 64 24.95 37.24 -8.57
C SER A 64 26.47 37.11 -8.58
N THR A 65 26.99 36.04 -7.99
CA THR A 65 28.41 35.69 -8.09
C THR A 65 28.58 34.62 -9.16
N SER A 66 29.03 35.08 -10.32
CA SER A 66 29.55 34.25 -11.41
C SER A 66 30.82 33.56 -10.92
N ALA A 67 30.75 32.25 -10.65
CA ALA A 67 31.91 31.41 -10.41
C ALA A 67 31.92 30.29 -11.44
N SER A 68 32.79 30.45 -12.45
CA SER A 68 33.29 29.39 -13.31
C SER A 68 34.01 28.36 -12.44
N SER A 69 33.44 27.17 -12.32
CA SER A 69 34.04 26.02 -11.65
C SER A 69 34.18 24.89 -12.65
N HIS A 70 35.41 24.39 -12.79
CA HIS A 70 35.74 23.18 -13.53
C HIS A 70 34.84 22.02 -13.11
N ASN A 71 34.23 21.35 -14.10
CA ASN A 71 33.51 20.09 -13.91
C ASN A 71 34.52 18.96 -13.63
N PRO A 72 34.52 18.33 -12.45
CA PRO A 72 34.88 16.93 -12.37
C PRO A 72 33.72 16.13 -12.96
N THR A 73 33.98 15.35 -14.01
CA THR A 73 33.07 14.33 -14.50
C THR A 73 32.88 13.28 -13.39
N THR A 74 31.84 13.46 -12.59
CA THR A 74 31.31 12.45 -11.67
C THR A 74 30.41 11.51 -12.46
N ASP A 75 31.00 10.40 -12.92
CA ASP A 75 30.28 9.30 -13.58
C ASP A 75 29.45 8.44 -12.60
N ASP A 76 29.29 8.87 -11.34
CA ASP A 76 28.62 8.09 -10.29
C ASP A 76 27.12 8.40 -10.11
N ASP A 77 26.57 9.43 -10.76
CA ASP A 77 25.15 9.83 -10.60
C ASP A 77 24.16 9.11 -11.56
N ASP A 78 24.64 8.29 -12.50
CA ASP A 78 23.76 7.70 -13.54
C ASP A 78 23.08 6.39 -13.13
N TRP A 79 23.54 5.72 -12.06
CA TRP A 79 23.03 4.40 -11.67
C TRP A 79 21.59 4.44 -11.13
N ASP A 80 21.27 5.39 -10.25
CA ASP A 80 19.93 5.49 -9.67
C ASP A 80 18.89 5.97 -10.69
N SER A 81 19.27 6.92 -11.57
CA SER A 81 18.39 7.42 -12.63
C SER A 81 17.93 6.33 -13.60
N ASN A 82 18.81 5.40 -13.98
CA ASN A 82 18.45 4.29 -14.86
C ASN A 82 17.53 3.28 -14.19
N ARG A 83 17.66 3.06 -12.88
CA ARG A 83 16.79 2.13 -12.14
C ARG A 83 15.37 2.68 -12.02
N HIS A 84 15.22 3.98 -11.76
CA HIS A 84 13.91 4.65 -11.73
C HIS A 84 13.24 4.63 -13.10
N LYS A 85 14.00 4.95 -14.16
CA LYS A 85 13.49 4.88 -15.53
C LYS A 85 13.07 3.46 -15.90
N ALA A 86 13.86 2.43 -15.60
CA ALA A 86 13.53 1.05 -15.94
C ALA A 86 12.23 0.54 -15.27
N VAL A 87 11.99 0.92 -14.00
CA VAL A 87 10.77 0.53 -13.27
C VAL A 87 9.53 1.24 -13.81
N LEU A 88 9.67 2.51 -14.19
CA LEU A 88 8.59 3.34 -14.73
C LEU A 88 8.38 3.16 -16.25
N SER A 89 9.42 2.75 -16.98
CA SER A 89 9.40 2.43 -18.41
C SER A 89 8.92 1.02 -18.70
N PHE A 90 8.36 0.31 -17.71
CA PHE A 90 7.53 -0.86 -17.94
C PHE A 90 6.26 -0.41 -18.70
N THR A 91 6.43 -0.12 -19.98
CA THR A 91 5.39 0.37 -20.87
C THR A 91 4.63 -0.80 -21.48
N THR A 92 3.35 -0.84 -21.12
CA THR A 92 2.14 -1.31 -21.81
C THR A 92 2.12 -2.64 -22.58
N ASP A 93 3.15 -3.05 -23.31
CA ASP A 93 3.01 -4.02 -24.41
C ASP A 93 3.78 -5.35 -24.23
N ASN A 94 4.64 -5.46 -23.21
CA ASN A 94 5.40 -6.69 -22.95
C ASN A 94 5.47 -6.96 -21.44
N TYR A 95 4.33 -7.32 -20.85
CA TYR A 95 4.33 -7.81 -19.47
C TYR A 95 4.70 -9.30 -19.49
N PRO A 96 5.74 -9.73 -18.75
CA PRO A 96 5.92 -11.15 -18.47
C PRO A 96 4.64 -11.67 -17.83
N GLN A 97 4.31 -12.94 -18.09
CA GLN A 97 3.11 -13.63 -17.63
C GLN A 97 2.68 -13.15 -16.23
N MET A 98 1.64 -12.31 -16.19
CA MET A 98 1.31 -11.54 -15.00
C MET A 98 0.80 -12.50 -13.93
N SER A 99 1.61 -12.67 -12.88
CA SER A 99 1.33 -13.55 -11.75
C SER A 99 1.13 -12.72 -10.49
N LEU A 100 0.42 -13.26 -9.49
CA LEU A 100 0.20 -12.59 -8.21
C LEU A 100 1.52 -12.20 -7.53
N ALA A 101 2.50 -13.11 -7.54
CA ALA A 101 3.83 -12.86 -6.98
C ALA A 101 4.55 -11.71 -7.69
N TRP A 102 4.38 -11.60 -9.02
CA TRP A 102 4.93 -10.48 -9.77
C TRP A 102 4.27 -9.16 -9.38
N VAL A 103 2.93 -9.10 -9.24
CA VAL A 103 2.23 -7.88 -8.81
C VAL A 103 2.67 -7.42 -7.43
N GLN A 104 2.85 -8.36 -6.49
CA GLN A 104 3.35 -8.07 -5.14
C GLN A 104 4.76 -7.49 -5.18
N ALA A 105 5.68 -8.16 -5.88
CA ALA A 105 7.06 -7.70 -6.01
C ALA A 105 7.16 -6.33 -6.71
N TYR A 106 6.36 -6.12 -7.75
CA TYR A 106 6.34 -4.88 -8.52
C TYR A 106 5.72 -3.72 -7.74
N THR A 107 4.63 -3.94 -7.01
CA THR A 107 4.05 -2.90 -6.15
C THR A 107 5.03 -2.50 -5.06
N LYS A 108 5.68 -3.49 -4.43
CA LYS A 108 6.70 -3.22 -3.41
C LYS A 108 7.86 -2.39 -3.96
N SER A 109 8.36 -2.72 -5.15
CA SER A 109 9.47 -1.97 -5.75
C SER A 109 9.05 -0.56 -6.16
N LEU A 110 7.82 -0.35 -6.64
CA LEU A 110 7.27 0.98 -6.94
C LEU A 110 7.19 1.87 -5.71
N VAL A 111 6.70 1.32 -4.60
CA VAL A 111 6.53 2.06 -3.34
C VAL A 111 7.88 2.41 -2.70
N GLN A 112 8.84 1.48 -2.73
CA GLN A 112 10.20 1.70 -2.21
C GLN A 112 11.02 2.68 -3.05
N LEU A 113 10.54 3.00 -4.26
CA LEU A 113 11.23 3.88 -5.19
C LEU A 113 11.33 5.33 -4.67
N ASP A 114 10.47 5.72 -3.73
CA ASP A 114 10.41 7.07 -3.15
C ASP A 114 11.39 7.31 -1.99
N ASP A 115 11.87 6.24 -1.35
CA ASP A 115 12.58 6.32 -0.06
C ASP A 115 13.93 7.08 -0.12
N HIS A 116 14.56 7.15 -1.30
CA HIS A 116 15.92 7.69 -1.46
C HIS A 116 16.01 9.04 -2.19
N LEU A 117 14.88 9.61 -2.57
CA LEU A 117 14.87 10.80 -3.43
C LEU A 117 14.90 12.10 -2.63
N ARG A 118 15.43 13.14 -3.27
CA ARG A 118 15.32 14.51 -2.78
C ARG A 118 13.84 14.96 -2.80
N PRO A 119 13.39 15.78 -1.83
CA PRO A 119 11.99 16.20 -1.75
C PRO A 119 11.42 16.82 -3.04
N THR A 120 12.23 17.53 -3.82
CA THR A 120 11.82 18.12 -5.10
C THR A 120 11.45 17.07 -6.15
N ASP A 121 12.19 15.98 -6.20
CA ASP A 121 12.03 14.93 -7.20
C ASP A 121 10.88 13.99 -6.82
N ARG A 122 10.64 13.81 -5.51
CA ARG A 122 9.54 13.00 -4.95
C ARG A 122 8.18 13.38 -5.51
N PHE A 123 7.88 14.66 -5.74
CA PHE A 123 6.57 15.07 -6.26
C PHE A 123 6.33 14.56 -7.68
N SER A 124 7.32 14.69 -8.56
CA SER A 124 7.23 14.21 -9.94
C SER A 124 7.15 12.68 -9.99
N GLN A 125 7.94 12.03 -9.13
CA GLN A 125 7.99 10.58 -8.98
C GLN A 125 6.68 10.02 -8.46
N THR A 126 6.12 10.62 -7.41
CA THR A 126 4.88 10.22 -6.77
C THR A 126 3.73 10.22 -7.78
N HIS A 127 3.67 11.22 -8.66
CA HIS A 127 2.66 11.25 -9.73
C HIS A 127 2.86 10.11 -10.73
N ALA A 128 4.10 9.79 -11.12
CA ALA A 128 4.41 8.68 -12.02
C ALA A 128 4.08 7.31 -11.38
N ILE A 129 4.43 7.11 -10.10
CA ILE A 129 4.09 5.92 -9.31
C ILE A 129 2.57 5.76 -9.25
N THR A 130 1.85 6.83 -8.93
CA THR A 130 0.38 6.85 -8.89
C THR A 130 -0.23 6.41 -10.22
N ALA A 131 0.19 7.02 -11.33
CA ALA A 131 -0.34 6.69 -12.65
C ALA A 131 -0.06 5.21 -13.01
N THR A 132 1.10 4.69 -12.58
CA THR A 132 1.49 3.29 -12.79
C THR A 132 0.63 2.34 -11.95
N LEU A 133 0.39 2.67 -10.68
CA LEU A 133 -0.48 1.90 -9.79
C LEU A 133 -1.93 1.88 -10.29
N HIS A 134 -2.45 3.00 -10.78
CA HIS A 134 -3.80 3.06 -11.37
C HIS A 134 -3.94 2.10 -12.56
N LYS A 135 -2.95 2.09 -13.46
CA LYS A 135 -2.91 1.16 -14.60
C LYS A 135 -2.81 -0.29 -14.14
N LEU A 136 -1.97 -0.56 -13.14
CA LEU A 136 -1.78 -1.90 -12.58
C LEU A 136 -3.08 -2.44 -11.96
N VAL A 137 -3.80 -1.59 -11.21
CA VAL A 137 -5.10 -1.93 -10.61
C VAL A 137 -6.12 -2.36 -11.67
N ARG A 138 -6.29 -1.57 -12.73
CA ARG A 138 -7.20 -1.92 -13.84
C ARG A 138 -6.77 -3.22 -14.54
N ARG A 139 -5.46 -3.38 -14.78
CA ARG A 139 -4.97 -4.58 -15.44
C ARG A 139 -5.14 -5.85 -14.59
N CYS A 140 -5.11 -5.75 -13.26
CA CYS A 140 -5.40 -6.90 -12.40
C CYS A 140 -6.81 -7.43 -12.62
N THR A 141 -7.80 -6.55 -12.81
CA THR A 141 -9.20 -6.98 -13.02
C THR A 141 -9.49 -7.47 -14.44
N ASP A 142 -8.67 -7.07 -15.41
CA ASP A 142 -8.76 -7.55 -16.80
C ASP A 142 -8.04 -8.90 -17.02
N HIS A 143 -6.93 -9.15 -16.32
CA HIS A 143 -6.04 -10.28 -16.61
C HIS A 143 -6.22 -11.48 -15.67
N PHE A 144 -6.63 -11.28 -14.42
CA PHE A 144 -6.79 -12.37 -13.45
C PHE A 144 -8.21 -12.92 -13.41
N THR A 145 -8.35 -14.16 -12.92
CA THR A 145 -9.62 -14.67 -12.42
C THR A 145 -10.10 -13.83 -11.24
N ASP A 146 -11.40 -13.81 -10.96
CA ASP A 146 -11.96 -12.91 -9.95
C ASP A 146 -11.30 -13.08 -8.56
N HIS A 147 -11.07 -14.31 -8.09
CA HIS A 147 -10.40 -14.53 -6.82
C HIS A 147 -8.93 -14.03 -6.81
N THR A 148 -8.16 -14.33 -7.86
CA THR A 148 -6.77 -13.86 -7.95
C THR A 148 -6.69 -12.33 -8.15
N ALA A 149 -7.65 -11.74 -8.86
CA ALA A 149 -7.77 -10.30 -8.99
C ALA A 149 -7.99 -9.64 -7.62
N LEU A 150 -8.88 -10.17 -6.79
CA LEU A 150 -9.09 -9.66 -5.42
C LEU A 150 -7.81 -9.70 -4.58
N LEU A 151 -7.11 -10.83 -4.58
CA LEU A 151 -5.85 -10.96 -3.85
C LEU A 151 -4.77 -10.01 -4.38
N ALA A 152 -4.71 -9.79 -5.69
CA ALA A 152 -3.79 -8.84 -6.31
C ALA A 152 -4.10 -7.40 -5.90
N LEU A 153 -5.36 -6.97 -6.00
CA LEU A 153 -5.82 -5.65 -5.58
C LEU A 153 -5.57 -5.41 -4.08
N LEU A 154 -5.84 -6.42 -3.26
CA LEU A 154 -5.65 -6.36 -1.82
C LEU A 154 -4.17 -6.26 -1.45
N SER A 155 -3.33 -7.01 -2.17
CA SER A 155 -1.88 -6.91 -2.04
C SER A 155 -1.36 -5.53 -2.45
N ILE A 156 -1.91 -4.93 -3.51
CA ILE A 156 -1.54 -3.57 -3.94
C ILE A 156 -1.84 -2.57 -2.81
N ALA A 157 -3.06 -2.64 -2.28
CA ALA A 157 -3.52 -1.77 -1.21
C ALA A 157 -2.64 -1.91 0.04
N ASP A 158 -2.37 -3.15 0.46
CA ASP A 158 -1.58 -3.43 1.66
C ASP A 158 -0.14 -2.89 1.55
N HIS A 159 0.53 -3.10 0.42
CA HIS A 159 1.88 -2.58 0.21
C HIS A 159 1.92 -1.05 0.20
N CYS A 160 0.92 -0.41 -0.41
CA CYS A 160 0.81 1.05 -0.41
C CYS A 160 0.53 1.61 0.99
N LEU A 161 -0.25 0.91 1.81
CA LEU A 161 -0.53 1.28 3.21
C LEU A 161 0.66 1.02 4.15
N ALA A 162 1.49 0.02 3.84
CA ALA A 162 2.68 -0.33 4.62
C ALA A 162 3.89 0.60 4.34
N THR A 163 3.75 1.54 3.41
CA THR A 163 4.80 2.50 3.03
C THR A 163 5.20 3.38 4.22
N PRO A 164 6.51 3.55 4.51
CA PRO A 164 6.96 4.45 5.58
C PRO A 164 6.78 5.95 5.23
N SER A 165 6.80 6.29 3.94
CA SER A 165 6.57 7.65 3.42
C SER A 165 5.10 8.08 3.59
N HIS A 166 4.83 8.86 4.65
CA HIS A 166 3.51 9.43 4.89
C HIS A 166 3.05 10.36 3.76
N GLU A 167 3.98 11.09 3.14
CA GLU A 167 3.70 12.00 2.01
C GLU A 167 3.20 11.23 0.79
N LEU A 168 3.86 10.12 0.44
CA LEU A 168 3.44 9.23 -0.64
C LEU A 168 2.07 8.62 -0.34
N CYS A 169 1.87 8.10 0.88
CA CYS A 169 0.60 7.55 1.32
C CYS A 169 -0.54 8.57 1.21
N GLN A 170 -0.33 9.79 1.72
CA GLN A 170 -1.28 10.88 1.61
C GLN A 170 -1.55 11.24 0.14
N HIS A 171 -0.52 11.30 -0.70
CA HIS A 171 -0.73 11.58 -2.12
C HIS A 171 -1.58 10.48 -2.78
N LEU A 172 -1.24 9.21 -2.59
CA LEU A 172 -1.93 8.07 -3.21
C LEU A 172 -3.41 8.03 -2.82
N PHE A 173 -3.71 8.10 -1.52
CA PHE A 173 -5.07 7.87 -1.04
C PHE A 173 -5.92 9.14 -0.98
N TYR A 174 -5.35 10.26 -0.54
CA TYR A 174 -6.10 11.51 -0.40
C TYR A 174 -6.15 12.30 -1.70
N ARG A 175 -5.04 12.47 -2.43
CA ARG A 175 -4.99 13.33 -3.62
C ARG A 175 -5.35 12.57 -4.90
N ALA A 176 -4.74 11.42 -5.13
CA ALA A 176 -4.93 10.62 -6.32
C ALA A 176 -6.15 9.68 -6.27
N LYS A 177 -6.76 9.53 -5.09
CA LYS A 177 -7.96 8.72 -4.87
C LYS A 177 -7.77 7.24 -5.24
N LEU A 178 -6.56 6.70 -5.07
CA LEU A 178 -6.26 5.29 -5.31
C LEU A 178 -7.14 4.36 -4.45
N GLY A 179 -7.43 4.75 -3.21
CA GLY A 179 -8.28 3.97 -2.30
C GLY A 179 -9.69 3.75 -2.86
N ARG A 180 -10.30 4.79 -3.42
CA ARG A 180 -11.62 4.70 -4.07
C ARG A 180 -11.57 3.76 -5.27
N LEU A 181 -10.53 3.90 -6.10
CA LEU A 181 -10.35 3.04 -7.27
C LEU A 181 -10.26 1.56 -6.87
N LEU A 182 -9.45 1.25 -5.85
CA LEU A 182 -9.29 -0.11 -5.34
C LEU A 182 -10.61 -0.70 -4.87
N VAL A 183 -11.40 0.02 -4.06
CA VAL A 183 -12.69 -0.48 -3.55
C VAL A 183 -13.69 -0.70 -4.67
N LEU A 184 -13.75 0.21 -5.64
CA LEU A 184 -14.65 0.09 -6.79
C LEU A 184 -14.30 -1.14 -7.63
N GLU A 185 -13.01 -1.39 -7.88
CA GLU A 185 -12.55 -2.59 -8.57
C GLU A 185 -12.83 -3.86 -7.77
N MET A 186 -12.49 -3.89 -6.48
CA MET A 186 -12.77 -5.05 -5.62
C MET A 186 -14.28 -5.35 -5.59
N THR A 187 -15.11 -4.32 -5.45
CA THR A 187 -16.58 -4.43 -5.50
C THR A 187 -17.06 -4.98 -6.83
N SER A 188 -16.51 -4.50 -7.94
CA SER A 188 -16.83 -4.99 -9.29
C SER A 188 -16.48 -6.48 -9.42
N VAL A 189 -15.29 -6.88 -8.96
CA VAL A 189 -14.85 -8.28 -8.99
C VAL A 189 -15.77 -9.15 -8.14
N VAL A 190 -16.01 -8.78 -6.88
CA VAL A 190 -16.90 -9.51 -5.96
C VAL A 190 -18.31 -9.70 -6.55
N LYS A 191 -18.87 -8.70 -7.23
CA LYS A 191 -20.19 -8.79 -7.87
C LYS A 191 -20.23 -9.77 -9.04
N ARG A 192 -19.10 -10.05 -9.68
CA ARG A 192 -18.98 -11.02 -10.79
C ARG A 192 -18.67 -12.42 -10.30
N THR A 193 -18.06 -12.55 -9.12
CA THR A 193 -17.69 -13.85 -8.55
C THR A 193 -18.93 -14.63 -8.10
N PRO A 194 -19.13 -15.88 -8.57
CA PRO A 194 -20.17 -16.74 -8.03
C PRO A 194 -19.80 -17.19 -6.60
N PRO A 195 -20.78 -17.32 -5.69
CA PRO A 195 -20.54 -17.61 -4.27
C PRO A 195 -19.74 -18.90 -4.04
N THR A 196 -19.87 -19.88 -4.92
CA THR A 196 -19.23 -21.20 -4.77
C THR A 196 -17.71 -21.23 -5.00
N THR A 197 -17.06 -20.11 -5.34
CA THR A 197 -15.67 -20.09 -5.84
C THR A 197 -14.65 -19.43 -4.91
N ILE A 198 -15.10 -18.83 -3.81
CA ILE A 198 -14.21 -18.15 -2.89
C ILE A 198 -13.84 -19.10 -1.76
N ASP A 199 -12.57 -19.45 -1.68
CA ASP A 199 -12.03 -20.19 -0.54
C ASP A 199 -12.12 -19.28 0.70
N THR A 200 -13.00 -19.63 1.64
CA THR A 200 -13.25 -18.90 2.90
C THR A 200 -12.12 -19.13 3.90
N THR A 201 -10.87 -19.06 3.45
CA THR A 201 -9.73 -18.96 4.36
C THR A 201 -9.79 -17.60 5.06
N ASP A 202 -9.92 -17.61 6.38
CA ASP A 202 -10.15 -16.41 7.18
C ASP A 202 -9.07 -15.31 7.00
N ASP A 203 -7.84 -15.70 6.64
CA ASP A 203 -6.68 -14.82 6.60
C ASP A 203 -6.83 -13.64 5.63
N TRP A 204 -7.37 -13.86 4.43
CA TRP A 204 -7.51 -12.78 3.44
C TRP A 204 -8.72 -11.89 3.72
N ILE A 205 -9.75 -12.40 4.41
CA ILE A 205 -10.89 -11.60 4.88
C ILE A 205 -10.43 -10.63 5.98
N VAL A 206 -9.62 -11.10 6.93
CA VAL A 206 -9.02 -10.23 7.96
C VAL A 206 -8.14 -9.14 7.32
N LEU A 207 -7.40 -9.50 6.25
CA LEU A 207 -6.63 -8.53 5.49
C LEU A 207 -7.53 -7.49 4.80
N LEU A 208 -8.64 -7.91 4.18
CA LEU A 208 -9.63 -7.03 3.56
C LEU A 208 -10.21 -6.04 4.57
N GLU A 209 -10.64 -6.52 5.74
CA GLU A 209 -11.16 -5.67 6.82
C GLU A 209 -10.14 -4.61 7.25
N ARG A 210 -8.88 -5.02 7.46
CA ARG A 210 -7.81 -4.12 7.84
C ARG A 210 -7.56 -3.06 6.78
N VAL A 211 -7.48 -3.46 5.51
CA VAL A 211 -7.24 -2.56 4.38
C VAL A 211 -8.40 -1.58 4.23
N CYS A 212 -9.64 -2.07 4.17
CA CYS A 212 -10.85 -1.23 4.05
C CYS A 212 -10.94 -0.22 5.20
N SER A 213 -10.69 -0.65 6.44
CA SER A 213 -10.67 0.22 7.62
C SER A 213 -9.59 1.30 7.53
N ALA A 214 -8.40 0.96 7.03
CA ALA A 214 -7.32 1.93 6.86
C ALA A 214 -7.63 2.94 5.75
N LEU A 215 -8.15 2.48 4.61
CA LEU A 215 -8.55 3.34 3.50
C LEU A 215 -9.67 4.31 3.88
N ALA A 216 -10.67 3.84 4.65
CA ALA A 216 -11.75 4.68 5.16
C ALA A 216 -11.24 5.82 6.04
N LYS A 217 -10.19 5.57 6.85
CA LYS A 217 -9.56 6.60 7.70
C LYS A 217 -8.76 7.62 6.87
N LEU A 218 -8.15 7.20 5.78
CA LEU A 218 -7.30 8.05 4.93
C LEU A 218 -8.08 8.92 3.95
N ASP A 219 -9.35 8.59 3.66
CA ASP A 219 -10.22 9.38 2.79
C ASP A 219 -11.58 9.68 3.42
N PRO A 220 -11.63 10.54 4.46
CA PRO A 220 -12.88 10.91 5.13
C PRO A 220 -13.84 11.69 4.22
N THR A 221 -13.36 12.18 3.07
CA THR A 221 -14.16 12.96 2.12
C THR A 221 -14.96 12.09 1.15
N TRP A 222 -14.80 10.76 1.21
CA TRP A 222 -15.53 9.88 0.30
C TRP A 222 -16.96 9.67 0.79
N VAL A 223 -17.95 10.08 0.01
CA VAL A 223 -19.38 9.97 0.37
C VAL A 223 -19.83 8.52 0.51
N HIS A 224 -19.17 7.60 -0.18
CA HIS A 224 -19.53 6.18 -0.21
C HIS A 224 -18.72 5.35 0.80
N VAL A 225 -18.50 5.85 2.03
CA VAL A 225 -17.82 5.08 3.08
C VAL A 225 -18.51 3.72 3.33
N ALA A 226 -19.82 3.65 3.11
CA ALA A 226 -20.58 2.41 3.19
C ALA A 226 -20.10 1.32 2.21
N ASP A 227 -19.44 1.67 1.10
CA ASP A 227 -18.93 0.69 0.13
C ASP A 227 -17.80 -0.15 0.72
N TYR A 228 -16.98 0.41 1.65
CA TYR A 228 -15.97 -0.37 2.37
C TYR A 228 -16.62 -1.47 3.22
N GLN A 229 -17.68 -1.11 3.96
CA GLN A 229 -18.37 -2.02 4.85
C GLN A 229 -19.16 -3.07 4.05
N TRP A 230 -19.84 -2.63 2.99
CA TRP A 230 -20.57 -3.50 2.08
C TRP A 230 -19.64 -4.57 1.49
N LEU A 231 -18.44 -4.18 1.05
CA LEU A 231 -17.48 -5.11 0.46
C LEU A 231 -17.07 -6.21 1.47
N VAL A 232 -16.74 -5.81 2.70
CA VAL A 232 -16.38 -6.74 3.78
C VAL A 232 -17.54 -7.68 4.11
N ASP A 233 -18.74 -7.13 4.31
CA ASP A 233 -19.91 -7.93 4.68
C ASP A 233 -20.29 -8.89 3.57
N HIS A 234 -20.34 -8.42 2.32
CA HIS A 234 -20.73 -9.26 1.19
C HIS A 234 -19.78 -10.44 1.00
N VAL A 235 -18.46 -10.20 1.11
CA VAL A 235 -17.45 -11.26 1.02
C VAL A 235 -17.60 -12.32 2.11
N LYS A 236 -17.99 -11.95 3.33
CA LYS A 236 -18.19 -12.92 4.43
C LYS A 236 -19.37 -13.86 4.21
N PHE A 237 -20.31 -13.48 3.34
CA PHE A 237 -21.51 -14.26 3.04
C PHE A 237 -21.44 -15.01 1.70
N LEU A 238 -20.33 -14.86 0.95
CA LEU A 238 -20.04 -15.68 -0.23
C LEU A 238 -19.44 -17.02 0.19
#